data_AF-R9M903-F1
#
_entry.id   AF-R9M903-F1
#
_cell.length_a   1.000
_cell.length_b   1.000
_cell.length_c   1.000
_cell.angle_alpha   90.00
_cell.angle_beta   90.00
_cell.angle_gamma   90.00
#
_symmetry.space_group_name_H-M   'P 1'
#
loop_
_entity.id
_entity.type
_entity.pdbx_description
1 polymer ?
#
loop_
_entity_poly.entity_id
_entity_poly.type
_entity_poly.pdbx_seq_one_letter_code
_entity_poly.pdbx_strand_id
1 'polypeptide(L)'
;MRKKTYSALTRMTALLLVLVCMLGLLPSTALAANPSTIKMDDCAYSGTKYDSPALGECYMHQMHFNYDGKSTMGFCAEKGKGMGWSLKGHTWGNPQPISDPTVKTMMAYFYAHSTGVFTDQAKALGVNDVWDSDYTWTMNSWTQAIVWRYKAGLLSDPAVACAEELLCVYNNLEHTNYSSIDDKMDGKSFRDRAQYILDLGAQGVWGECEVYEYVYTGPGSSYHPSNDVQAVMVGKLDITHEEYTLTVKKVDSTNPNKGLSGARFLVASENGAYSKEVVTGADGTATLYPLVAGTYAVTELEAPAGYEIDNAGPQYVVLPNGSNTTVTVTFTDTPEITGEGSIRKVDADNPTKGLAGAVIKITGVDNDFTGTYVTGTGGYLTDVPWKDMPLGSYTAEEITPPVSASDKM
;
A
#
# COMPACT_ATOMS: atom_id res chain seq x y z
N MET A 1 59.82 -19.06 -12.05
CA MET A 1 58.48 -18.76 -12.59
C MET A 1 57.83 -20.06 -13.08
N ARG A 2 57.19 -20.85 -12.18
CA ARG A 2 56.50 -22.10 -12.54
C ARG A 2 55.01 -21.79 -12.77
N LYS A 3 54.54 -21.86 -14.02
CA LYS A 3 53.11 -21.79 -14.33
C LYS A 3 52.45 -23.08 -13.81
N LYS A 4 51.57 -22.96 -12.80
CA LYS A 4 50.67 -24.04 -12.39
C LYS A 4 49.66 -24.26 -13.50
N THR A 5 49.79 -25.38 -14.21
CA THR A 5 48.75 -25.90 -15.10
C THR A 5 47.65 -26.49 -14.25
N TYR A 6 46.55 -25.75 -14.10
CA TYR A 6 45.32 -26.27 -13.49
C TYR A 6 44.72 -27.34 -14.42
N SER A 7 44.40 -28.50 -13.85
CA SER A 7 43.80 -29.65 -14.55
C SER A 7 42.53 -29.23 -15.29
N ALA A 8 42.30 -29.77 -16.48
CA ALA A 8 41.10 -29.53 -17.29
C ALA A 8 39.80 -29.83 -16.51
N LEU A 9 39.86 -30.75 -15.54
CA LEU A 9 38.75 -31.09 -14.65
C LEU A 9 38.36 -29.91 -13.73
N THR A 10 39.35 -29.14 -13.27
CA THR A 10 39.14 -27.95 -12.42
C THR A 10 38.54 -26.79 -13.21
N ARG A 11 38.86 -26.70 -14.51
CA ARG A 11 38.26 -25.69 -15.40
C ARG A 11 36.83 -26.04 -15.77
N MET A 12 36.53 -27.33 -16.01
CA MET A 12 35.15 -27.78 -16.27
C MET A 12 34.24 -27.59 -15.06
N THR A 13 34.71 -27.91 -13.85
CA THR A 13 33.93 -27.71 -12.62
C THR A 13 33.69 -26.23 -12.31
N ALA A 14 34.67 -25.36 -12.57
CA ALA A 14 34.47 -23.90 -12.44
C ALA A 14 33.48 -23.35 -13.48
N LEU A 15 33.53 -23.81 -14.73
CA LEU A 15 32.57 -23.43 -15.77
C LEU A 15 31.15 -23.91 -15.46
N LEU A 16 31.00 -25.11 -14.89
CA LEU A 16 29.70 -25.65 -14.48
C LEU A 16 29.10 -24.86 -13.30
N LEU A 17 29.92 -24.46 -12.33
CA LEU A 17 29.49 -23.59 -11.23
C LEU A 17 29.06 -22.20 -11.72
N VAL A 18 29.81 -21.59 -12.65
CA VAL A 18 29.44 -20.30 -13.24
C VAL A 18 28.15 -20.42 -14.05
N LEU A 19 27.94 -21.51 -14.78
CA LEU A 19 26.70 -21.76 -15.53
C LEU A 19 25.50 -21.96 -14.59
N VAL A 20 25.67 -22.68 -13.48
CA VAL A 20 24.65 -22.88 -12.44
C VAL A 20 24.29 -21.56 -11.75
N CYS A 21 25.28 -20.68 -11.50
CA CYS A 21 25.04 -19.34 -10.95
C CYS A 21 24.37 -18.38 -11.97
N MET A 22 24.75 -18.44 -13.25
CA MET A 22 24.18 -17.59 -14.32
C MET A 22 22.74 -17.99 -14.69
N LEU A 23 22.38 -19.26 -14.56
CA LEU A 23 21.05 -19.79 -14.88
C LEU A 23 20.07 -19.69 -13.70
N GLY A 24 20.47 -19.15 -12.55
CA GLY A 24 19.61 -19.08 -11.36
C GLY A 24 19.17 -20.46 -10.84
N LEU A 25 19.92 -21.52 -11.16
CA LEU A 25 19.59 -22.91 -10.80
C LEU A 25 20.03 -23.29 -9.39
N LEU A 26 20.65 -22.36 -8.65
CA LEU A 26 20.69 -22.43 -7.19
C LEU A 26 19.44 -21.71 -6.69
N PRO A 27 18.52 -22.37 -5.96
CA PRO A 27 17.55 -21.62 -5.17
C PRO A 27 18.35 -20.65 -4.28
N SER A 28 18.02 -19.37 -4.36
CA SER A 28 18.67 -18.25 -3.65
C SER A 28 18.52 -18.33 -2.12
N THR A 29 18.08 -19.46 -1.58
CA THR A 29 18.00 -19.73 -0.17
C THR A 29 18.73 -21.05 0.09
N ALA A 30 19.93 -20.96 0.67
CA ALA A 30 20.31 -21.99 1.61
C ALA A 30 19.30 -21.87 2.77
N LEU A 31 18.12 -22.48 2.61
CA LEU A 31 17.11 -22.59 3.65
C LEU A 31 17.83 -23.23 4.85
N ALA A 32 17.94 -22.48 5.94
CA ALA A 32 18.24 -23.10 7.23
C ALA A 32 17.23 -24.24 7.40
N ALA A 33 17.72 -25.47 7.50
CA ALA A 33 16.85 -26.61 7.72
C ALA A 33 16.12 -26.40 9.05
N ASN A 34 14.79 -26.56 9.03
CA ASN A 34 13.98 -26.44 10.24
C ASN A 34 14.55 -27.29 11.39
N PRO A 35 14.48 -26.81 12.64
CA PRO A 35 15.04 -27.53 13.76
C PRO A 35 14.34 -28.87 13.91
N SER A 36 15.09 -29.95 14.08
CA SER A 36 14.50 -31.30 14.24
C SER A 36 13.78 -31.46 15.59
N THR A 37 14.01 -30.55 16.53
CA THR A 37 13.42 -30.52 17.87
C THR A 37 13.32 -29.07 18.34
N ILE A 38 12.21 -28.75 18.99
CA ILE A 38 11.97 -27.49 19.71
C ILE A 38 11.71 -27.79 21.18
N LYS A 39 11.93 -26.81 22.04
CA LYS A 39 11.75 -26.90 23.49
C LYS A 39 10.89 -25.74 23.96
N MET A 40 9.95 -26.02 24.85
CA MET A 40 9.17 -24.97 25.50
C MET A 40 10.04 -24.32 26.59
N ASP A 41 10.49 -23.10 26.33
CA ASP A 41 11.36 -22.36 27.24
C ASP A 41 10.58 -21.46 28.18
N ASP A 42 9.35 -21.07 27.82
CA ASP A 42 8.46 -20.36 28.72
C ASP A 42 6.98 -20.72 28.52
N CYS A 43 6.18 -20.52 29.56
CA CYS A 43 4.75 -20.74 29.52
C CYS A 43 4.07 -19.79 30.51
N ALA A 44 3.40 -18.77 30.00
CA ALA A 44 2.64 -17.81 30.75
C ALA A 44 1.15 -18.18 30.75
N TYR A 45 0.53 -18.13 31.92
CA TYR A 45 -0.92 -18.30 32.09
C TYR A 45 -1.55 -16.93 32.24
N SER A 46 -2.49 -16.57 31.36
CA SER A 46 -3.15 -15.25 31.39
C SER A 46 -4.36 -15.19 32.33
N GLY A 47 -4.87 -16.34 32.80
CA GLY A 47 -6.15 -16.41 33.50
C GLY A 47 -7.37 -16.36 32.57
N THR A 48 -7.14 -16.12 31.28
CA THR A 48 -8.19 -16.10 30.25
C THR A 48 -8.62 -17.52 29.94
N LYS A 49 -9.94 -17.72 29.86
CA LYS A 49 -10.55 -18.94 29.37
C LYS A 49 -11.53 -18.60 28.25
N TYR A 50 -11.77 -19.55 27.36
CA TYR A 50 -12.86 -19.46 26.41
C TYR A 50 -13.63 -20.78 26.35
N ASP A 51 -14.94 -20.69 26.20
CA ASP A 51 -15.82 -21.83 26.06
C ASP A 51 -16.08 -22.09 24.57
N SER A 52 -15.48 -23.15 24.04
CA SER A 52 -15.73 -23.62 22.67
C SER A 52 -16.81 -24.71 22.67
N PRO A 53 -17.77 -24.71 21.75
CA PRO A 53 -18.68 -25.84 21.57
C PRO A 53 -17.96 -27.16 21.27
N ALA A 54 -16.84 -27.12 20.54
CA ALA A 54 -16.04 -28.30 20.21
C ALA A 54 -15.07 -28.67 21.33
N LEU A 55 -14.40 -27.68 21.91
CA LEU A 55 -13.30 -27.89 22.86
C LEU A 55 -13.72 -27.73 24.33
N GLY A 56 -14.97 -27.37 24.65
CA GLY A 56 -15.36 -27.09 26.03
C GLY A 56 -14.59 -25.90 26.62
N GLU A 57 -14.51 -25.83 27.95
CA GLU A 57 -13.76 -24.77 28.64
C GLU A 57 -12.26 -24.95 28.42
N CYS A 58 -11.62 -23.95 27.83
CA CYS A 58 -10.22 -23.97 27.45
C CYS A 58 -9.47 -22.83 28.12
N TYR A 59 -8.45 -23.17 28.90
CA TYR A 59 -7.55 -22.20 29.52
C TYR A 59 -6.44 -21.81 28.57
N MET A 60 -6.17 -20.51 28.48
CA MET A 60 -5.19 -19.96 27.55
C MET A 60 -3.80 -19.86 28.17
N HIS A 61 -2.83 -20.44 27.48
CA HIS A 61 -1.41 -20.39 27.82
C HIS A 61 -0.60 -19.89 26.64
N GLN A 62 0.29 -18.91 26.84
CA GLN A 62 1.28 -18.48 25.85
C GLN A 62 2.56 -19.22 26.14
N MET A 63 2.90 -20.12 25.23
CA MET A 63 4.09 -20.94 25.34
C MET A 63 5.13 -20.41 24.38
N HIS A 64 6.33 -20.16 24.88
CA HIS A 64 7.45 -19.78 24.02
C HIS A 64 8.28 -21.01 23.74
N PHE A 65 8.43 -21.32 22.45
CA PHE A 65 9.31 -22.36 21.96
C PHE A 65 10.57 -21.75 21.36
N ASN A 66 11.72 -22.39 21.57
CA ASN A 66 12.92 -22.06 20.82
C ASN A 66 12.84 -22.65 19.41
N TYR A 67 12.71 -21.79 18.42
CA TYR A 67 12.69 -22.16 17.02
C TYR A 67 13.73 -21.31 16.30
N ASP A 68 14.87 -21.92 15.96
CA ASP A 68 16.03 -21.25 15.34
C ASP A 68 16.52 -19.99 16.08
N GLY A 69 16.52 -20.05 17.41
CA GLY A 69 16.89 -18.91 18.26
C GLY A 69 15.85 -17.78 18.29
N LYS A 70 14.75 -17.92 17.57
CA LYS A 70 13.56 -17.09 17.69
C LYS A 70 12.62 -17.74 18.70
N SER A 71 11.99 -16.91 19.53
CA SER A 71 10.87 -17.38 20.33
C SER A 71 9.63 -17.40 19.44
N THR A 72 9.05 -18.59 19.23
CA THR A 72 7.74 -18.72 18.57
C THR A 72 6.70 -19.00 19.63
N MET A 73 5.54 -18.35 19.52
CA MET A 73 4.45 -18.58 20.45
C MET A 73 3.63 -19.78 19.98
N GLY A 74 3.45 -20.77 20.85
CA GLY A 74 2.44 -21.80 20.72
C GLY A 74 1.41 -21.65 21.83
N PHE A 75 0.22 -22.19 21.63
CA PHE A 75 -0.89 -22.07 22.57
C PHE A 75 -1.48 -23.43 22.84
N CYS A 76 -2.02 -23.62 24.04
CA CYS A 76 -2.85 -24.78 24.32
C CYS A 76 -4.19 -24.30 24.87
N ALA A 77 -5.21 -25.04 24.50
CA ALA A 77 -6.56 -24.99 25.03
C ALA A 77 -6.77 -26.33 25.78
N GLU A 78 -6.81 -26.33 27.11
CA GLU A 78 -7.00 -27.57 27.86
C GLU A 78 -8.43 -28.12 27.66
N LYS A 79 -8.59 -29.16 26.81
CA LYS A 79 -9.70 -30.12 26.96
C LYS A 79 -9.16 -31.54 27.08
N GLY A 80 -9.12 -32.05 28.31
CA GLY A 80 -8.86 -33.46 28.60
C GLY A 80 -7.43 -33.96 28.31
N LYS A 81 -6.49 -33.09 27.92
CA LYS A 81 -5.09 -33.41 27.65
C LYS A 81 -4.21 -32.22 28.00
N GLY A 82 -3.25 -32.46 28.88
CA GLY A 82 -2.64 -31.39 29.68
C GLY A 82 -1.39 -30.81 29.03
N MET A 83 -1.53 -29.57 28.57
CA MET A 83 -0.38 -28.70 28.38
C MET A 83 -0.51 -27.50 29.30
N GLY A 84 0.62 -27.07 29.84
CA GLY A 84 0.67 -25.99 30.80
C GLY A 84 2.09 -25.74 31.26
N TRP A 85 2.26 -24.85 32.23
CA TRP A 85 3.56 -24.45 32.78
C TRP A 85 4.42 -25.62 33.30
N SER A 86 3.77 -26.70 33.72
CA SER A 86 4.33 -28.01 34.10
C SER A 86 5.16 -28.69 33.00
N LEU A 87 4.97 -28.34 31.72
CA LEU A 87 5.76 -28.88 30.61
C LEU A 87 6.97 -28.00 30.27
N LYS A 88 7.21 -26.90 30.99
CA LYS A 88 8.34 -26.00 30.73
C LYS A 88 9.65 -26.78 30.80
N GLY A 89 10.44 -26.65 29.76
CA GLY A 89 11.67 -27.40 29.55
C GLY A 89 11.53 -28.69 28.75
N HIS A 90 10.31 -29.12 28.43
CA HIS A 90 10.08 -30.32 27.62
C HIS A 90 10.21 -30.02 26.13
N THR A 91 10.35 -31.09 25.34
CA THR A 91 10.65 -31.03 23.91
C THR A 91 9.53 -31.60 23.04
N TRP A 92 9.45 -31.05 21.83
CA TRP A 92 8.66 -31.56 20.73
C TRP A 92 9.59 -31.74 19.53
N GLY A 93 9.39 -32.80 18.75
CA GLY A 93 10.29 -33.18 17.66
C GLY A 93 9.55 -33.84 16.50
N ASN A 94 10.33 -34.41 15.58
CA ASN A 94 9.85 -35.09 14.38
C ASN A 94 8.94 -34.21 13.50
N PRO A 95 9.37 -32.99 13.12
CA PRO A 95 8.53 -32.05 12.39
C PRO A 95 7.94 -32.65 11.12
N GLN A 96 6.62 -32.55 10.97
CA GLN A 96 5.90 -32.92 9.75
C GLN A 96 5.36 -31.65 9.06
N PRO A 97 5.65 -31.43 7.77
CA PRO A 97 5.12 -30.29 7.05
C PRO A 97 3.61 -30.40 6.87
N ILE A 98 2.90 -29.28 7.02
CA ILE A 98 1.47 -29.16 6.71
C ILE A 98 1.32 -28.49 5.35
N SER A 99 0.66 -29.17 4.41
CA SER A 99 0.42 -28.66 3.05
C SER A 99 -0.96 -27.99 2.86
N ASP A 100 -1.83 -28.04 3.87
CA ASP A 100 -3.17 -27.44 3.77
C ASP A 100 -3.07 -25.91 3.61
N PRO A 101 -3.61 -25.33 2.52
CA PRO A 101 -3.48 -23.90 2.23
C PRO A 101 -4.24 -23.01 3.21
N THR A 102 -5.35 -23.50 3.77
CA THR A 102 -6.12 -22.77 4.79
C THR A 102 -5.29 -22.65 6.06
N VAL A 103 -4.70 -23.76 6.50
CA VAL A 103 -3.83 -23.76 7.69
C VAL A 103 -2.66 -22.81 7.49
N LYS A 104 -2.00 -22.84 6.32
CA LYS A 104 -0.92 -21.90 5.99
C LYS A 104 -1.36 -20.44 6.03
N THR A 105 -2.50 -20.13 5.43
CA THR A 105 -3.09 -18.78 5.41
C THR A 105 -3.35 -18.25 6.82
N MET A 106 -3.95 -19.08 7.67
CA MET A 106 -4.28 -18.69 9.04
C MET A 106 -3.02 -18.51 9.89
N MET A 107 -2.03 -19.39 9.74
CA MET A 107 -0.75 -19.24 10.42
C MET A 107 -0.02 -17.97 9.93
N ALA A 108 -0.04 -17.67 8.63
CA ALA A 108 0.54 -16.44 8.09
C ALA A 108 -0.10 -15.19 8.71
N TYR A 109 -1.45 -15.13 8.70
CA TYR A 109 -2.21 -14.05 9.32
C TYR A 109 -1.82 -13.86 10.79
N PHE A 110 -1.79 -14.96 11.55
CA PHE A 110 -1.39 -14.92 12.95
C PHE A 110 0.05 -14.40 13.15
N TYR A 111 1.03 -14.94 12.44
CA TYR A 111 2.42 -14.54 12.62
C TYR A 111 2.63 -13.07 12.23
N ALA A 112 1.90 -12.58 11.23
CA ALA A 112 1.96 -11.18 10.84
C ALA A 112 1.52 -10.26 11.99
N HIS A 113 0.36 -10.55 12.60
CA HIS A 113 -0.16 -9.79 13.74
C HIS A 113 0.74 -9.88 14.98
N SER A 114 1.22 -11.08 15.32
CA SER A 114 2.00 -11.28 16.54
C SER A 114 3.41 -10.69 16.49
N THR A 115 4.02 -10.65 15.30
CA THR A 115 5.34 -10.06 15.11
C THR A 115 5.28 -8.57 14.77
N GLY A 116 4.10 -8.06 14.39
CA GLY A 116 3.91 -6.73 13.83
C GLY A 116 4.54 -6.56 12.45
N VAL A 117 4.91 -7.65 11.79
CA VAL A 117 5.52 -7.65 10.44
C VAL A 117 4.46 -8.03 9.43
N PHE A 118 4.16 -7.11 8.51
CA PHE A 118 3.09 -7.28 7.52
C PHE A 118 3.61 -7.08 6.12
N THR A 119 3.02 -7.75 5.13
CA THR A 119 3.33 -7.49 3.73
C THR A 119 3.00 -6.06 3.33
N ASP A 120 3.59 -5.64 2.23
CA ASP A 120 3.30 -4.35 1.61
C ASP A 120 1.84 -4.23 1.18
N GLN A 121 1.24 -5.32 0.70
CA GLN A 121 -0.18 -5.37 0.33
C GLN A 121 -1.10 -5.21 1.55
N ALA A 122 -0.76 -5.81 2.70
CA ALA A 122 -1.54 -5.65 3.94
C ALA A 122 -1.53 -4.20 4.43
N LYS A 123 -0.38 -3.51 4.33
CA LYS A 123 -0.27 -2.08 4.65
C LYS A 123 -1.08 -1.21 3.69
N ALA A 124 -0.99 -1.48 2.39
CA ALA A 124 -1.74 -0.74 1.37
C ALA A 124 -3.26 -0.88 1.52
N LEU A 125 -3.73 -2.05 1.96
CA LEU A 125 -5.15 -2.29 2.24
C LEU A 125 -5.62 -1.74 3.60
N GLY A 126 -4.70 -1.24 4.44
CA GLY A 126 -5.01 -0.77 5.79
C GLY A 126 -5.53 -1.88 6.71
N VAL A 127 -5.08 -3.13 6.49
CA VAL A 127 -5.51 -4.32 7.28
C VAL A 127 -4.42 -4.82 8.23
N ASN A 128 -3.34 -4.06 8.37
CA ASN A 128 -2.15 -4.40 9.15
C ASN A 128 -2.22 -3.90 10.62
N ASP A 129 -3.42 -3.82 11.17
CA ASP A 129 -3.64 -3.34 12.54
C ASP A 129 -3.11 -4.35 13.55
N VAL A 130 -2.13 -3.95 14.37
CA VAL A 130 -1.72 -4.75 15.53
C VAL A 130 -2.65 -4.41 16.68
N TRP A 131 -3.60 -5.30 16.94
CA TRP A 131 -4.38 -5.26 18.16
C TRP A 131 -3.49 -5.67 19.33
N ASP A 132 -3.88 -5.29 20.54
CA ASP A 132 -3.07 -5.44 21.75
C ASP A 132 -2.67 -6.89 22.07
N SER A 133 -2.00 -7.07 23.21
CA SER A 133 -1.60 -8.39 23.67
C SER A 133 -2.81 -9.33 23.71
N ASP A 134 -3.95 -8.91 24.24
CA ASP A 134 -5.10 -9.76 24.54
C ASP A 134 -5.76 -10.28 23.25
N TYR A 135 -5.81 -9.45 22.21
CA TYR A 135 -6.20 -9.91 20.88
C TYR A 135 -5.22 -10.96 20.34
N THR A 136 -3.91 -10.67 20.42
CA THR A 136 -2.87 -11.61 19.96
C THR A 136 -2.97 -12.94 20.69
N TRP A 137 -3.22 -12.93 21.99
CA TRP A 137 -3.47 -14.11 22.81
C TRP A 137 -4.65 -14.93 22.27
N THR A 138 -5.75 -14.27 21.95
CA THR A 138 -7.02 -14.95 21.64
C THR A 138 -7.09 -15.45 20.21
N MET A 139 -6.49 -14.73 19.26
CA MET A 139 -6.34 -15.18 17.87
C MET A 139 -5.55 -16.49 17.74
N ASN A 140 -4.67 -16.80 18.69
CA ASN A 140 -3.92 -18.06 18.65
C ASN A 140 -4.75 -19.29 19.03
N SER A 141 -5.62 -19.15 20.03
CA SER A 141 -6.58 -20.20 20.39
C SER A 141 -7.48 -20.53 19.21
N TRP A 142 -7.88 -19.51 18.45
CA TRP A 142 -8.58 -19.65 17.17
C TRP A 142 -7.79 -20.50 16.18
N THR A 143 -6.52 -20.19 15.92
CA THR A 143 -5.70 -20.94 14.97
C THR A 143 -5.55 -22.41 15.37
N GLN A 144 -5.24 -22.72 16.63
CA GLN A 144 -5.05 -24.11 17.06
C GLN A 144 -6.34 -24.93 17.08
N ALA A 145 -7.46 -24.33 17.52
CA ALA A 145 -8.75 -25.00 17.54
C ALA A 145 -9.17 -25.48 16.14
N ILE A 146 -8.96 -24.66 15.13
CA ILE A 146 -9.30 -24.99 13.74
C ILE A 146 -8.42 -26.12 13.22
N VAL A 147 -7.11 -26.08 13.47
CA VAL A 147 -6.25 -27.18 12.99
C VAL A 147 -6.55 -28.49 13.73
N TRP A 148 -6.94 -28.47 15.00
CA TRP A 148 -7.39 -29.68 15.67
C TRP A 148 -8.68 -30.24 15.10
N ARG A 149 -9.69 -29.38 14.87
CA ARG A 149 -10.93 -29.82 14.22
C ARG A 149 -10.66 -30.36 12.83
N TYR A 150 -9.71 -29.77 12.10
CA TYR A 150 -9.24 -30.28 10.82
C TYR A 150 -8.64 -31.69 10.94
N LYS A 151 -7.70 -31.90 11.87
CA LYS A 151 -7.07 -33.22 12.11
C LYS A 151 -8.06 -34.28 12.58
N ALA A 152 -9.09 -33.89 13.30
CA ALA A 152 -10.17 -34.77 13.71
C ALA A 152 -11.17 -35.08 12.59
N GLY A 153 -11.00 -34.51 11.39
CA GLY A 153 -11.92 -34.66 10.25
C GLY A 153 -13.27 -33.97 10.48
N LEU A 154 -13.33 -33.02 11.42
CA LEU A 154 -14.56 -32.34 11.85
C LEU A 154 -14.86 -31.07 11.05
N LEU A 155 -14.06 -30.74 10.03
CA LEU A 155 -14.25 -29.55 9.20
C LEU A 155 -14.50 -29.93 7.74
N SER A 156 -15.67 -29.56 7.23
CA SER A 156 -15.99 -29.60 5.80
C SER A 156 -15.89 -28.24 5.12
N ASP A 157 -16.02 -27.15 5.90
CA ASP A 157 -15.96 -25.76 5.44
C ASP A 157 -15.02 -24.95 6.38
N PRO A 158 -13.84 -24.53 5.88
CA PRO A 158 -12.90 -23.74 6.67
C PRO A 158 -13.43 -22.38 7.12
N ALA A 159 -14.30 -21.73 6.35
CA ALA A 159 -14.84 -20.42 6.70
C ALA A 159 -15.82 -20.50 7.87
N VAL A 160 -16.65 -21.55 7.90
CA VAL A 160 -17.52 -21.86 9.06
C VAL A 160 -16.67 -22.10 10.31
N ALA A 161 -15.65 -22.93 10.20
CA ALA A 161 -14.76 -23.23 11.32
C ALA A 161 -14.12 -21.95 11.88
N CYS A 162 -13.59 -21.12 10.98
CA CYS A 162 -13.01 -19.83 11.30
C CYS A 162 -14.02 -18.89 11.97
N ALA A 163 -15.26 -18.86 11.49
CA ALA A 163 -16.29 -17.98 12.01
C ALA A 163 -16.81 -18.40 13.39
N GLU A 164 -16.98 -19.70 13.63
CA GLU A 164 -17.42 -20.23 14.93
C GLU A 164 -16.41 -19.91 16.03
N GLU A 165 -15.12 -20.13 15.75
CA GLU A 165 -14.07 -19.79 16.71
C GLU A 165 -13.96 -18.27 16.88
N LEU A 166 -14.05 -17.47 15.81
CA LEU A 166 -14.03 -16.01 15.90
C LEU A 166 -15.18 -15.46 16.75
N LEU A 167 -16.39 -16.02 16.60
CA LEU A 167 -17.54 -15.68 17.45
C LEU A 167 -17.26 -16.00 18.91
N CYS A 168 -16.75 -17.20 19.21
CA CYS A 168 -16.44 -17.60 20.59
C CYS A 168 -15.39 -16.68 21.20
N VAL A 169 -14.33 -16.37 20.44
CA VAL A 169 -13.26 -15.45 20.83
C VAL A 169 -13.82 -14.06 21.15
N TYR A 170 -14.61 -13.49 20.24
CA TYR A 170 -15.14 -12.15 20.39
C TYR A 170 -16.12 -12.03 21.56
N ASN A 171 -17.00 -13.01 21.73
CA ASN A 171 -17.89 -13.06 22.90
C ASN A 171 -17.13 -13.05 24.22
N ASN A 172 -16.04 -13.80 24.31
CA ASN A 172 -15.23 -13.87 25.53
C ASN A 172 -14.46 -12.57 25.80
N LEU A 173 -13.83 -11.99 24.77
CA LEU A 173 -13.04 -10.75 24.91
C LEU A 173 -13.90 -9.52 25.18
N GLU A 174 -14.97 -9.35 24.40
CA GLU A 174 -15.79 -8.14 24.44
C GLU A 174 -17.01 -8.29 25.37
N HIS A 175 -17.09 -9.41 26.09
CA HIS A 175 -18.23 -9.76 26.95
C HIS A 175 -19.59 -9.65 26.23
N THR A 176 -19.63 -10.09 24.98
CA THR A 176 -20.83 -10.11 24.14
C THR A 176 -21.49 -11.50 24.14
N ASN A 177 -22.70 -11.59 23.57
CA ASN A 177 -23.52 -12.81 23.60
C ASN A 177 -24.06 -13.18 22.21
N TYR A 178 -23.24 -13.02 21.17
CA TYR A 178 -23.60 -13.47 19.82
C TYR A 178 -23.83 -14.98 19.80
N SER A 179 -24.82 -15.44 19.04
CA SER A 179 -25.28 -16.83 19.08
C SER A 179 -25.17 -17.52 17.72
N SER A 180 -25.00 -16.74 16.65
CA SER A 180 -24.85 -17.23 15.29
C SER A 180 -23.65 -16.59 14.63
N ILE A 181 -22.92 -17.37 13.83
CA ILE A 181 -21.83 -16.86 12.98
C ILE A 181 -22.32 -15.89 11.89
N ASP A 182 -23.63 -15.85 11.66
CA ASP A 182 -24.27 -14.90 10.75
C ASP A 182 -24.70 -13.61 11.46
N ASP A 183 -24.55 -13.52 12.80
CA ASP A 183 -24.77 -12.28 13.55
C ASP A 183 -23.73 -11.23 13.14
N LYS A 184 -24.16 -9.96 13.07
CA LYS A 184 -23.33 -8.86 12.58
C LYS A 184 -22.65 -8.10 13.72
N MET A 185 -21.34 -7.95 13.57
CA MET A 185 -20.47 -7.12 14.39
C MET A 185 -19.90 -6.03 13.48
N ASP A 186 -20.15 -4.76 13.82
CA ASP A 186 -19.80 -3.59 12.98
C ASP A 186 -20.28 -3.68 11.53
N GLY A 187 -21.48 -4.23 11.33
CA GLY A 187 -22.13 -4.34 10.02
C GLY A 187 -21.70 -5.56 9.18
N LYS A 188 -20.73 -6.36 9.63
CA LYS A 188 -20.24 -7.57 8.95
C LYS A 188 -20.46 -8.81 9.82
N SER A 189 -20.84 -9.94 9.23
CA SER A 189 -21.01 -11.18 10.01
C SER A 189 -19.67 -11.80 10.39
N PHE A 190 -19.64 -12.66 11.41
CA PHE A 190 -18.45 -13.44 11.74
C PHE A 190 -18.00 -14.32 10.56
N ARG A 191 -18.97 -14.89 9.83
CA ARG A 191 -18.72 -15.64 8.59
C ARG A 191 -18.03 -14.81 7.52
N ASP A 192 -18.59 -13.64 7.21
CA ASP A 192 -18.02 -12.77 6.18
C ASP A 192 -16.62 -12.27 6.58
N ARG A 193 -16.40 -12.05 7.89
CA ARG A 193 -15.08 -11.61 8.40
C ARG A 193 -14.05 -12.73 8.30
N ALA A 194 -14.42 -13.95 8.66
CA ALA A 194 -13.59 -15.14 8.48
C ALA A 194 -13.23 -15.37 7.00
N GLN A 195 -14.24 -15.36 6.12
CA GLN A 195 -14.02 -15.52 4.68
C GLN A 195 -13.07 -14.45 4.12
N TYR A 196 -13.25 -13.20 4.52
CA TYR A 196 -12.39 -12.11 4.09
C TYR A 196 -10.92 -12.30 4.47
N ILE A 197 -10.64 -12.78 5.69
CA ILE A 197 -9.27 -13.07 6.13
C ILE A 197 -8.67 -14.21 5.28
N LEU A 198 -9.44 -15.26 5.03
CA LEU A 198 -9.01 -16.39 4.20
C LEU A 198 -8.74 -15.96 2.75
N ASP A 199 -9.61 -15.15 2.17
CA ASP A 199 -9.47 -14.65 0.80
C ASP A 199 -8.23 -13.77 0.64
N LEU A 200 -7.93 -12.91 1.62
CA LEU A 200 -6.71 -12.10 1.62
C LEU A 200 -5.46 -12.98 1.72
N GLY A 201 -5.50 -14.03 2.53
CA GLY A 201 -4.37 -14.94 2.66
C GLY A 201 -4.13 -15.78 1.40
N ALA A 202 -5.18 -16.21 0.72
CA ALA A 202 -5.08 -16.87 -0.58
C ALA A 202 -4.46 -15.97 -1.67
N GLN A 203 -4.50 -14.64 -1.48
CA GLN A 203 -3.83 -13.65 -2.32
C GLN A 203 -2.38 -13.35 -1.90
N GLY A 204 -1.89 -13.96 -0.82
CA GLY A 204 -0.55 -13.71 -0.27
C GLY A 204 -0.44 -12.47 0.62
N VAL A 205 -1.56 -11.83 0.99
CA VAL A 205 -1.57 -10.58 1.78
C VAL A 205 -0.93 -10.75 3.15
N TRP A 206 -0.97 -11.94 3.72
CA TRP A 206 -0.39 -12.21 5.04
C TRP A 206 1.08 -12.66 4.98
N GLY A 207 1.63 -12.89 3.79
CA GLY A 207 2.94 -13.47 3.56
C GLY A 207 2.88 -14.99 3.40
N GLU A 208 4.01 -15.58 3.03
CA GLU A 208 4.13 -17.02 2.85
C GLU A 208 4.50 -17.67 4.19
N CYS A 209 3.69 -18.65 4.62
CA CYS A 209 3.94 -19.35 5.87
C CYS A 209 4.17 -20.85 5.62
N GLU A 210 5.39 -21.30 5.92
CA GLU A 210 5.67 -22.73 6.06
C GLU A 210 5.21 -23.19 7.44
N VAL A 211 4.44 -24.27 7.52
CA VAL A 211 3.87 -24.74 8.79
C VAL A 211 4.32 -26.16 9.05
N TYR A 212 4.75 -26.42 10.28
CA TYR A 212 5.22 -27.72 10.73
C TYR A 212 4.51 -28.13 12.01
N GLU A 213 4.09 -29.39 12.07
CA GLU A 213 3.62 -30.02 13.29
C GLU A 213 4.78 -30.75 13.99
N TYR A 214 5.01 -30.42 15.25
CA TYR A 214 5.96 -31.11 16.13
C TYR A 214 5.19 -31.94 17.14
N VAL A 215 5.51 -33.23 17.23
CA VAL A 215 4.90 -34.13 18.23
C VAL A 215 5.68 -34.08 19.53
N TYR A 216 5.01 -34.29 20.66
CA TYR A 216 5.67 -34.32 21.95
C TYR A 216 6.70 -35.45 22.02
N THR A 217 7.93 -35.12 22.42
CA THR A 217 9.05 -36.07 22.58
C THR A 217 9.64 -36.05 23.98
N GLY A 218 9.09 -35.20 24.86
CA GLY A 218 9.53 -35.12 26.25
C GLY A 218 9.21 -36.39 27.06
N PRO A 219 9.77 -36.49 28.28
CA PRO A 219 9.63 -37.68 29.12
C PRO A 219 8.20 -37.93 29.63
N GLY A 220 7.30 -36.95 29.51
CA GLY A 220 5.98 -36.96 30.16
C GLY A 220 6.09 -36.78 31.68
N SER A 221 4.94 -36.77 32.35
CA SER A 221 4.82 -36.79 33.81
C SER A 221 3.56 -37.56 34.23
N SER A 222 3.37 -37.80 35.53
CA SER A 222 2.12 -38.39 36.03
C SER A 222 0.90 -37.49 35.79
N TYR A 223 1.11 -36.17 35.71
CA TYR A 223 0.06 -35.20 35.40
C TYR A 223 -0.14 -35.03 33.89
N HIS A 224 0.91 -35.29 33.10
CA HIS A 224 0.91 -35.20 31.64
C HIS A 224 1.60 -36.42 31.01
N PRO A 225 0.91 -37.56 30.89
CA PRO A 225 1.44 -38.72 30.18
C PRO A 225 1.89 -38.33 28.76
N SER A 226 3.01 -38.89 28.28
CA SER A 226 3.59 -38.45 27.00
C SER A 226 2.66 -38.68 25.79
N ASN A 227 1.82 -39.71 25.83
CA ASN A 227 0.78 -40.00 24.85
C ASN A 227 -0.44 -39.05 24.93
N ASP A 228 -0.51 -38.24 25.98
CA ASP A 228 -1.57 -37.28 26.24
C ASP A 228 -1.14 -35.84 26.05
N VAL A 229 0.15 -35.57 25.83
CA VAL A 229 0.59 -34.21 25.45
C VAL A 229 0.34 -33.98 23.97
N GLN A 230 -0.27 -32.84 23.64
CA GLN A 230 -0.62 -32.52 22.26
C GLN A 230 0.61 -32.13 21.44
N ALA A 231 0.49 -32.31 20.13
CA ALA A 231 1.44 -31.76 19.17
C ALA A 231 1.27 -30.23 19.08
N VAL A 232 2.34 -29.54 18.69
CA VAL A 232 2.34 -28.09 18.50
C VAL A 232 2.65 -27.75 17.05
N MET A 233 2.00 -26.70 16.55
CA MET A 233 2.28 -26.17 15.23
C MET A 233 3.16 -24.95 15.34
N VAL A 234 4.19 -24.91 14.50
CA VAL A 234 5.07 -23.76 14.38
C VAL A 234 5.06 -23.34 12.91
N GLY A 235 4.77 -22.07 12.68
CA GLY A 235 4.88 -21.46 11.37
C GLY A 235 6.16 -20.64 11.26
N LYS A 236 6.69 -20.62 10.05
CA LYS A 236 7.77 -19.74 9.64
C LYS A 236 7.18 -18.79 8.61
N LEU A 237 6.98 -17.55 9.03
CA LEU A 237 6.48 -16.49 8.17
C LEU A 237 7.65 -15.82 7.44
N ASP A 238 7.61 -15.89 6.12
CA ASP A 238 8.54 -15.21 5.22
C ASP A 238 7.78 -14.06 4.54
N ILE A 239 8.20 -12.81 4.83
CA ILE A 239 7.70 -11.59 4.20
C ILE A 239 8.87 -10.93 3.47
N THR A 240 8.70 -10.75 2.16
CA THR A 240 9.59 -9.93 1.35
C THR A 240 8.91 -8.58 1.10
N HIS A 241 9.61 -7.50 1.40
CA HIS A 241 9.18 -6.15 1.04
C HIS A 241 9.73 -5.80 -0.34
N GLU A 242 8.90 -5.21 -1.17
CA GLU A 242 9.27 -4.74 -2.50
C GLU A 242 9.66 -3.25 -2.42
N GLU A 243 10.51 -2.84 -3.35
CA GLU A 243 10.79 -1.42 -3.58
C GLU A 243 9.93 -0.89 -4.73
N TYR A 244 9.29 0.25 -4.49
CA TYR A 244 8.34 0.85 -5.41
C TYR A 244 8.92 2.07 -6.12
N THR A 245 8.43 2.28 -7.33
CA THR A 245 8.70 3.46 -8.16
C THR A 245 7.41 4.25 -8.33
N LEU A 246 7.42 5.52 -7.94
CA LEU A 246 6.34 6.46 -8.24
C LEU A 246 6.78 7.39 -9.38
N THR A 247 5.98 7.46 -10.44
CA THR A 247 6.17 8.41 -11.54
C THR A 247 5.08 9.48 -11.46
N VAL A 248 5.49 10.73 -11.29
CA VAL A 248 4.61 11.89 -11.43
C VAL A 248 4.66 12.34 -12.88
N LYS A 249 3.51 12.39 -13.55
CA LYS A 249 3.38 12.81 -14.95
C LYS A 249 2.57 14.11 -15.01
N LYS A 250 3.14 15.16 -15.60
CA LYS A 250 2.48 16.44 -15.84
C LYS A 250 2.16 16.58 -17.32
N VAL A 251 0.91 16.91 -17.64
CA VAL A 251 0.46 17.12 -19.03
C VAL A 251 -0.40 18.37 -19.18
N ASP A 252 -0.53 18.82 -20.42
CA ASP A 252 -1.44 19.90 -20.83
C ASP A 252 -2.91 19.43 -20.77
N SER A 253 -3.80 20.21 -20.15
CA SER A 253 -5.22 19.89 -20.02
C SER A 253 -5.94 19.83 -21.39
N THR A 254 -5.45 20.57 -22.38
CA THR A 254 -5.99 20.59 -23.76
C THR A 254 -5.32 19.57 -24.69
N ASN A 255 -4.15 19.04 -24.30
CA ASN A 255 -3.44 18.01 -25.05
C ASN A 255 -2.71 17.02 -24.12
N PRO A 256 -3.36 15.93 -23.70
CA PRO A 256 -2.78 14.94 -22.76
C PRO A 256 -1.51 14.23 -23.25
N ASN A 257 -1.15 14.35 -24.53
CA ASN A 257 0.09 13.81 -25.10
C ASN A 257 1.27 14.78 -24.97
N LYS A 258 1.04 16.03 -24.58
CA LYS A 258 2.06 17.04 -24.34
C LYS A 258 2.46 17.02 -22.87
N GLY A 259 3.61 16.42 -22.58
CA GLY A 259 4.24 16.50 -21.26
C GLY A 259 4.75 17.90 -20.96
N LEU A 260 4.62 18.34 -19.70
CA LEU A 260 5.04 19.67 -19.27
C LEU A 260 6.26 19.60 -18.34
N SER A 261 7.36 20.18 -18.79
CA SER A 261 8.60 20.29 -18.00
C SER A 261 8.56 21.46 -17.03
N GLY A 262 9.15 21.29 -15.85
CA GLY A 262 9.38 22.38 -14.90
C GLY A 262 8.32 22.51 -13.81
N ALA A 263 7.28 21.68 -13.79
CA ALA A 263 6.34 21.62 -12.68
C ALA A 263 7.05 21.11 -11.42
N ARG A 264 6.86 21.78 -10.28
CA ARG A 264 7.44 21.37 -8.99
C ARG A 264 6.39 20.69 -8.12
N PHE A 265 6.71 19.50 -7.64
CA PHE A 265 5.85 18.68 -6.80
C PHE A 265 6.50 18.38 -5.45
N LEU A 266 5.69 18.34 -4.40
CA LEU A 266 6.03 17.72 -3.12
C LEU A 266 5.42 16.32 -3.07
N VAL A 267 6.24 15.32 -2.74
CA VAL A 267 5.80 13.96 -2.47
C VAL A 267 6.09 13.64 -1.01
N ALA A 268 5.06 13.38 -0.22
CA ALA A 268 5.18 13.06 1.21
C ALA A 268 4.40 11.80 1.56
N SER A 269 4.94 10.93 2.42
CA SER A 269 4.18 9.79 2.94
C SER A 269 3.22 10.24 4.05
N GLU A 270 2.07 9.59 4.15
CA GLU A 270 1.04 9.90 5.15
C GLU A 270 1.54 9.79 6.59
N ASN A 271 2.44 8.84 6.85
CA ASN A 271 3.07 8.65 8.16
C ASN A 271 4.21 9.66 8.46
N GLY A 272 4.52 10.58 7.54
CA GLY A 272 5.57 11.59 7.68
C GLY A 272 7.01 11.08 7.58
N ALA A 273 7.23 9.79 7.33
CA ALA A 273 8.56 9.19 7.25
C ALA A 273 9.33 9.57 5.97
N TYR A 274 8.62 9.96 4.92
CA TYR A 274 9.18 10.34 3.62
C TYR A 274 8.66 11.70 3.20
N SER A 275 9.56 12.56 2.68
CA SER A 275 9.21 13.83 2.05
C SER A 275 10.29 14.23 1.07
N LYS A 276 9.92 14.57 -0.17
CA LYS A 276 10.84 14.99 -1.22
C LYS A 276 10.16 15.90 -2.24
N GLU A 277 10.82 16.98 -2.62
CA GLU A 277 10.43 17.78 -3.78
C GLU A 277 11.07 17.24 -5.07
N VAL A 278 10.29 17.22 -6.15
CA VAL A 278 10.73 16.81 -7.48
C VAL A 278 10.25 17.80 -8.54
N VAL A 279 10.97 17.85 -9.67
CA VAL A 279 10.64 18.72 -10.81
C VAL A 279 10.50 17.86 -12.06
N THR A 280 9.47 18.09 -12.86
CA THR A 280 9.27 17.33 -14.10
C THR A 280 10.31 17.64 -15.17
N GLY A 281 10.87 16.59 -15.76
CA GLY A 281 11.84 16.68 -16.85
C GLY A 281 11.20 17.01 -18.20
N ALA A 282 12.01 16.94 -19.26
CA ALA A 282 11.63 17.35 -20.61
C ALA A 282 10.44 16.58 -21.21
N ASP A 283 10.19 15.35 -20.77
CA ASP A 283 9.05 14.53 -21.19
C ASP A 283 7.80 14.72 -20.31
N GLY A 284 7.86 15.66 -19.35
CA GLY A 284 6.81 15.93 -18.38
C GLY A 284 6.76 14.95 -17.21
N THR A 285 7.79 14.15 -16.97
CA THR A 285 7.79 13.17 -15.87
C THR A 285 8.85 13.44 -14.80
N ALA A 286 8.58 12.99 -13.58
CA ALA A 286 9.54 12.89 -12.49
C ALA A 286 9.38 11.53 -11.79
N THR A 287 10.49 10.83 -11.54
CA THR A 287 10.48 9.48 -10.96
C THR A 287 11.10 9.47 -9.56
N LEU A 288 10.44 8.79 -8.62
CA LEU A 288 10.89 8.57 -7.26
C LEU A 288 11.09 7.08 -7.02
N TYR A 289 12.33 6.70 -6.67
CA TYR A 289 12.73 5.35 -6.31
C TYR A 289 13.98 5.43 -5.39
N PRO A 290 14.16 4.52 -4.44
CA PRO A 290 13.18 3.51 -3.99
C PRO A 290 12.16 4.09 -3.01
N LEU A 291 10.93 3.60 -3.06
CA LEU A 291 9.87 3.88 -2.09
C LEU A 291 9.41 2.59 -1.40
N VAL A 292 8.97 2.70 -0.15
CA VAL A 292 8.32 1.59 0.58
C VAL A 292 6.81 1.65 0.38
N ALA A 293 6.14 0.53 0.63
CA ALA A 293 4.68 0.49 0.63
C ALA A 293 4.06 1.49 1.63
N GLY A 294 2.95 2.08 1.23
CA GLY A 294 2.22 3.09 2.00
C GLY A 294 1.47 4.07 1.09
N THR A 295 0.78 5.01 1.73
CA THR A 295 0.08 6.11 1.05
C THR A 295 1.00 7.32 0.95
N TYR A 296 1.08 7.91 -0.24
CA TYR A 296 1.84 9.12 -0.53
C TYR A 296 0.91 10.21 -1.04
N ALA A 297 0.99 11.40 -0.46
CA ALA A 297 0.40 12.62 -0.99
C ALA A 297 1.36 13.26 -1.99
N VAL A 298 0.85 13.52 -3.20
CA VAL A 298 1.57 14.26 -4.24
C VAL A 298 0.85 15.59 -4.44
N THR A 299 1.54 16.70 -4.18
CA THR A 299 1.00 18.06 -4.27
C THR A 299 1.80 18.87 -5.26
N GLU A 300 1.14 19.51 -6.21
CA GLU A 300 1.77 20.49 -7.07
C GLU A 300 2.01 21.79 -6.31
N LEU A 301 3.27 22.21 -6.23
CA LEU A 301 3.68 23.45 -5.56
C LEU A 301 3.80 24.62 -6.53
N GLU A 302 4.18 24.34 -7.77
CA GLU A 302 4.36 25.36 -8.82
C GLU A 302 4.12 24.73 -10.19
N ALA A 303 3.23 25.37 -10.98
CA ALA A 303 2.96 25.00 -12.35
C ALA A 303 4.17 25.28 -13.26
N PRO A 304 4.27 24.59 -14.41
CA PRO A 304 5.18 24.97 -15.49
C PRO A 304 4.97 26.42 -15.95
N ALA A 305 6.00 27.03 -16.53
CA ALA A 305 5.88 28.38 -17.08
C ALA A 305 4.78 28.47 -18.17
N GLY A 306 3.87 29.44 -18.02
CA GLY A 306 2.75 29.67 -18.95
C GLY A 306 1.56 28.74 -18.72
N TYR A 307 1.41 28.19 -17.52
CA TYR A 307 0.33 27.29 -17.12
C TYR A 307 -0.20 27.67 -15.72
N GLU A 308 -1.49 27.45 -15.50
CA GLU A 308 -2.13 27.57 -14.19
C GLU A 308 -2.36 26.18 -13.57
N ILE A 309 -2.15 26.06 -12.25
CA ILE A 309 -2.40 24.83 -11.49
C ILE A 309 -3.91 24.52 -11.53
N ASP A 310 -4.31 23.40 -12.11
CA ASP A 310 -5.73 22.99 -12.14
C ASP A 310 -6.21 22.50 -10.76
N ASN A 311 -5.35 21.84 -9.99
CA ASN A 311 -5.68 21.26 -8.68
C ASN A 311 -4.62 21.58 -7.62
N ALA A 312 -4.95 22.48 -6.70
CA ALA A 312 -4.10 22.88 -5.59
C ALA A 312 -4.01 21.84 -4.44
N GLY A 313 -4.88 20.83 -4.44
CA GLY A 313 -4.92 19.79 -3.41
C GLY A 313 -4.00 18.60 -3.70
N PRO A 314 -3.63 17.81 -2.67
CA PRO A 314 -2.87 16.57 -2.86
C PRO A 314 -3.70 15.53 -3.65
N GLN A 315 -3.03 14.79 -4.53
CA GLN A 315 -3.50 13.49 -4.99
C GLN A 315 -2.84 12.38 -4.17
N TYR A 316 -3.63 11.47 -3.63
CA TYR A 316 -3.12 10.35 -2.82
C TYR A 316 -2.86 9.13 -3.71
N VAL A 317 -1.67 8.54 -3.54
CA VAL A 317 -1.22 7.35 -4.25
C VAL A 317 -0.90 6.26 -3.24
N VAL A 318 -1.51 5.09 -3.39
CA VAL A 318 -1.24 3.92 -2.53
C VAL A 318 -0.25 3.00 -3.24
N LEU A 319 0.82 2.62 -2.53
CA LEU A 319 1.83 1.65 -2.99
C LEU A 319 1.81 0.41 -2.09
N PRO A 320 1.79 -0.82 -2.65
CA PRO A 320 1.49 -1.12 -4.05
C PRO A 320 0.04 -0.75 -4.43
N ASN A 321 -0.17 -0.42 -5.69
CA ASN A 321 -1.51 -0.41 -6.28
C ASN A 321 -1.72 -1.75 -7.01
N GLY A 322 -2.31 -2.73 -6.33
CA GLY A 322 -2.39 -4.11 -6.81
C GLY A 322 -1.05 -4.82 -6.71
N SER A 323 -0.52 -5.33 -7.83
CA SER A 323 0.73 -6.12 -7.87
C SER A 323 1.88 -5.44 -8.63
N ASN A 324 1.74 -4.16 -8.98
CA ASN A 324 2.77 -3.43 -9.73
C ASN A 324 3.72 -2.68 -8.80
N THR A 325 5.02 -2.80 -9.06
CA THR A 325 6.06 -2.03 -8.37
C THR A 325 6.22 -0.62 -8.91
N THR A 326 5.64 -0.30 -10.07
CA THR A 326 5.65 1.03 -10.67
C THR A 326 4.24 1.58 -10.78
N VAL A 327 4.02 2.77 -10.22
CA VAL A 327 2.73 3.47 -10.24
C VAL A 327 2.92 4.86 -10.82
N THR A 328 1.98 5.30 -11.66
CA THR A 328 2.01 6.62 -12.28
C THR A 328 0.80 7.44 -11.83
N VAL A 329 1.05 8.65 -11.33
CA VAL A 329 0.02 9.65 -11.04
C VAL A 329 0.11 10.77 -12.07
N THR A 330 -1.03 11.22 -12.58
CA THR A 330 -1.08 12.24 -13.65
C THR A 330 -1.74 13.53 -13.16
N PHE A 331 -1.10 14.66 -13.44
CA PHE A 331 -1.59 16.02 -13.17
C PHE A 331 -1.75 16.78 -14.49
N THR A 332 -2.85 17.49 -14.64
CA THR A 332 -3.16 18.36 -15.79
C THR A 332 -3.06 19.82 -15.37
N ASP A 333 -2.61 20.70 -16.27
CA ASP A 333 -2.67 22.16 -16.08
C ASP A 333 -3.18 22.79 -17.35
N THR A 334 -3.89 23.90 -17.18
CA THR A 334 -4.42 24.70 -18.27
C THR A 334 -3.41 25.77 -18.70
N PRO A 335 -3.11 25.91 -20.00
CA PRO A 335 -2.23 26.98 -20.48
C PRO A 335 -2.78 28.36 -20.09
N GLU A 336 -1.90 29.23 -19.61
CA GLU A 336 -2.20 30.66 -19.49
C GLU A 336 -2.42 31.25 -20.89
N ILE A 337 -3.66 31.57 -21.24
CA ILE A 337 -3.97 32.20 -22.52
C ILE A 337 -3.68 33.70 -22.39
N THR A 338 -2.43 34.10 -22.67
CA THR A 338 -2.03 35.50 -22.76
C THR A 338 -1.96 35.93 -24.24
N GLY A 339 -3.10 36.33 -24.81
CA GLY A 339 -3.13 36.94 -26.13
C GLY A 339 -2.89 38.46 -26.03
N GLU A 340 -1.77 38.97 -26.54
CA GLU A 340 -1.65 40.43 -26.77
C GLU A 340 -2.50 40.81 -28.00
N GLY A 341 -3.56 41.59 -27.79
CA GLY A 341 -4.36 42.19 -28.87
C GLY A 341 -3.72 43.47 -29.42
N SER A 342 -4.14 43.91 -30.60
CA SER A 342 -3.78 45.23 -31.13
C SER A 342 -4.90 45.79 -31.98
N ILE A 343 -5.31 47.02 -31.69
CA ILE A 343 -6.26 47.79 -32.50
C ILE A 343 -5.54 49.03 -33.02
N ARG A 344 -5.65 49.26 -34.34
CA ARG A 344 -5.11 50.44 -35.01
C ARG A 344 -6.18 51.12 -35.85
N LYS A 345 -6.46 52.40 -35.57
CA LYS A 345 -7.31 53.23 -36.42
C LYS A 345 -6.48 53.81 -37.56
N VAL A 346 -6.95 53.59 -38.79
CA VAL A 346 -6.32 54.11 -40.01
C VAL A 346 -7.29 54.98 -40.79
N ASP A 347 -6.71 55.78 -41.67
CA ASP A 347 -7.42 56.55 -42.69
C ASP A 347 -7.96 55.60 -43.76
N ALA A 348 -9.24 55.77 -44.14
CA ALA A 348 -9.91 54.87 -45.07
C ALA A 348 -9.32 54.95 -46.49
N ASP A 349 -8.89 56.15 -46.89
CA ASP A 349 -8.30 56.40 -48.22
C ASP A 349 -6.78 56.18 -48.21
N ASN A 350 -6.16 56.18 -47.03
CA ASN A 350 -4.74 55.84 -46.86
C ASN A 350 -4.49 54.94 -45.63
N PRO A 351 -4.65 53.61 -45.76
CA PRO A 351 -4.49 52.66 -44.65
C PRO A 351 -3.11 52.65 -43.98
N THR A 352 -2.09 53.26 -44.59
CA THR A 352 -0.76 53.38 -43.98
C THR A 352 -0.70 54.50 -42.92
N LYS A 353 -1.60 55.49 -43.03
CA LYS A 353 -1.72 56.64 -42.14
C LYS A 353 -2.60 56.28 -40.94
N GLY A 354 -2.00 56.25 -39.77
CA GLY A 354 -2.72 56.05 -38.51
C GLY A 354 -3.34 57.34 -37.98
N LEU A 355 -4.51 57.22 -37.34
CA LEU A 355 -5.26 58.35 -36.83
C LEU A 355 -5.30 58.33 -35.29
N ALA A 356 -4.67 59.32 -34.68
CA ALA A 356 -4.71 59.54 -33.23
C ALA A 356 -5.99 60.28 -32.82
N GLY A 357 -6.48 60.03 -31.61
CA GLY A 357 -7.63 60.71 -31.02
C GLY A 357 -8.99 60.04 -31.25
N ALA A 358 -9.03 58.85 -31.86
CA ALA A 358 -10.25 58.07 -31.96
C ALA A 358 -10.54 57.39 -30.61
N VAL A 359 -11.79 57.45 -30.15
CA VAL A 359 -12.22 56.80 -28.89
C VAL A 359 -12.86 55.46 -29.24
N ILE A 360 -12.24 54.38 -28.78
CA ILE A 360 -12.68 53.01 -29.01
C ILE A 360 -13.15 52.41 -27.68
N LYS A 361 -14.38 51.92 -27.63
CA LYS A 361 -14.91 51.13 -26.51
C LYS A 361 -14.72 49.65 -26.81
N ILE A 362 -14.14 48.92 -25.87
CA ILE A 362 -14.01 47.46 -25.89
C ILE A 362 -14.99 46.91 -24.86
N THR A 363 -15.82 45.93 -25.26
CA THR A 363 -16.83 45.30 -24.39
C THR A 363 -16.71 43.79 -24.49
N GLY A 364 -16.72 43.10 -23.34
CA GLY A 364 -16.86 41.65 -23.27
C GLY A 364 -18.23 41.21 -23.76
N VAL A 365 -18.28 40.15 -24.56
CA VAL A 365 -19.53 39.54 -25.05
C VAL A 365 -20.04 38.51 -24.04
N ASP A 366 -19.12 37.80 -23.40
CA ASP A 366 -19.33 36.67 -22.49
C ASP A 366 -18.71 36.91 -21.10
N ASN A 367 -18.27 38.16 -20.83
CA ASN A 367 -17.71 38.59 -19.55
C ASN A 367 -18.04 40.06 -19.27
N ASP A 368 -17.78 40.51 -18.04
CA ASP A 368 -18.17 41.85 -17.55
C ASP A 368 -17.17 42.96 -17.91
N PHE A 369 -16.16 42.70 -18.74
CA PHE A 369 -15.16 43.70 -19.09
C PHE A 369 -15.77 44.83 -19.93
N THR A 370 -15.49 46.07 -19.53
CA THR A 370 -15.73 47.24 -20.37
C THR A 370 -14.63 48.27 -20.16
N GLY A 371 -14.09 48.80 -21.26
CA GLY A 371 -13.04 49.81 -21.22
C GLY A 371 -13.11 50.73 -22.43
N THR A 372 -12.70 51.98 -22.25
CA THR A 372 -12.67 52.98 -23.32
C THR A 372 -11.27 53.53 -23.44
N TYR A 373 -10.72 53.48 -24.65
CA TYR A 373 -9.32 53.80 -24.93
C TYR A 373 -9.23 54.77 -26.10
N VAL A 374 -8.17 55.59 -26.12
CA VAL A 374 -7.94 56.58 -27.17
C VAL A 374 -6.75 56.16 -28.02
N THR A 375 -6.89 56.25 -29.35
CA THR A 375 -5.76 55.97 -30.24
C THR A 375 -4.66 57.01 -30.09
N GLY A 376 -3.44 56.55 -29.84
CA GLY A 376 -2.24 57.37 -29.75
C GLY A 376 -1.56 57.57 -31.11
N THR A 377 -0.28 57.93 -31.06
CA THR A 377 0.57 58.10 -32.25
C THR A 377 0.55 56.86 -33.13
N GLY A 378 0.46 57.06 -34.45
CA GLY A 378 0.37 55.94 -35.40
C GLY A 378 -0.99 55.22 -35.40
N GLY A 379 -1.96 55.69 -34.62
CA GLY A 379 -3.34 55.21 -34.59
C GLY A 379 -3.58 54.00 -33.68
N TYR A 380 -2.60 53.60 -32.87
CA TYR A 380 -2.69 52.41 -32.02
C TYR A 380 -3.32 52.71 -30.67
N LEU A 381 -4.06 51.74 -30.11
CA LEU A 381 -4.33 51.73 -28.67
C LEU A 381 -3.10 51.17 -27.94
N THR A 382 -2.52 51.94 -27.02
CA THR A 382 -1.31 51.53 -26.27
C THR A 382 -1.61 51.09 -24.83
N ASP A 383 -2.77 51.50 -24.31
CA ASP A 383 -3.05 51.42 -22.87
C ASP A 383 -4.13 50.37 -22.55
N VAL A 384 -4.41 49.47 -23.49
CA VAL A 384 -5.34 48.35 -23.26
C VAL A 384 -4.63 47.29 -22.42
N PRO A 385 -5.20 46.88 -21.27
CA PRO A 385 -4.60 45.88 -20.40
C PRO A 385 -4.88 44.47 -20.94
N TRP A 386 -4.41 44.16 -22.17
CA TRP A 386 -4.68 42.88 -22.86
C TRP A 386 -4.40 41.64 -22.01
N LYS A 387 -3.47 41.77 -21.07
CA LYS A 387 -2.96 40.73 -20.16
C LYS A 387 -3.90 40.49 -18.98
N ASP A 388 -4.63 41.53 -18.57
CA ASP A 388 -5.52 41.51 -17.41
C ASP A 388 -7.01 41.41 -17.84
N MET A 389 -7.27 41.35 -19.15
CA MET A 389 -8.60 41.15 -19.70
C MET A 389 -9.07 39.70 -19.42
N PRO A 390 -10.30 39.48 -18.93
CA PRO A 390 -10.85 38.14 -18.71
C PRO A 390 -10.79 37.25 -19.97
N LEU A 391 -10.83 35.93 -19.81
CA LEU A 391 -11.01 35.05 -20.97
C LEU A 391 -12.41 35.25 -21.56
N GLY A 392 -12.50 35.39 -22.88
CA GLY A 392 -13.78 35.60 -23.54
C GLY A 392 -13.70 36.21 -24.93
N SER A 393 -14.87 36.45 -25.50
CA SER A 393 -15.10 37.12 -26.77
C SER A 393 -15.31 38.62 -26.56
N TYR A 394 -14.82 39.45 -27.47
CA TYR A 394 -14.83 40.90 -27.33
C TYR A 394 -15.36 41.60 -28.59
N THR A 395 -16.00 42.75 -28.40
CA THR A 395 -16.30 43.70 -29.47
C THR A 395 -15.55 45.00 -29.25
N ALA A 396 -15.16 45.65 -30.35
CA ALA A 396 -14.58 46.99 -30.35
C ALA A 396 -15.46 47.91 -31.19
N GLU A 397 -15.94 48.99 -30.59
CA GLU A 397 -16.81 49.98 -31.21
C GLU A 397 -16.15 51.36 -31.18
N GLU A 398 -16.13 52.05 -32.32
CA GLU A 398 -15.69 53.44 -32.38
C GLU A 398 -16.80 54.36 -31.89
N ILE A 399 -16.56 55.03 -30.76
CA ILE A 399 -17.52 55.92 -30.10
C ILE A 399 -17.36 57.36 -30.57
N THR A 400 -16.11 57.78 -30.81
CA THR A 400 -15.82 59.13 -31.27
C THR A 400 -14.72 59.08 -32.32
N PRO A 401 -14.96 59.63 -33.53
CA PRO A 401 -13.94 59.66 -34.56
C PRO A 401 -12.79 60.60 -34.17
N PRO A 402 -11.59 60.38 -34.74
CA PRO A 402 -10.47 61.27 -34.53
C PRO A 402 -10.78 62.65 -35.12
N VAL A 403 -10.47 63.73 -34.40
CA VAL A 403 -10.80 65.11 -34.81
C VAL A 403 -10.12 65.43 -36.15
N SER A 404 -10.92 65.78 -37.16
CA SER A 404 -10.40 66.16 -38.47
C SER A 404 -9.66 67.51 -38.37
N ALA A 405 -8.53 67.67 -39.06
CA ALA A 405 -7.84 68.96 -39.11
C ALA A 405 -8.67 70.06 -39.81
N SER A 406 -9.78 69.70 -40.47
CA SER A 406 -10.73 70.60 -41.14
C SER A 406 -11.79 71.21 -40.22
N ASP A 407 -11.98 70.74 -38.99
CA ASP A 407 -13.03 71.22 -38.07
C ASP A 407 -12.52 72.24 -37.03
N LYS A 408 -11.27 72.70 -37.15
CA LYS A 408 -10.74 73.84 -36.37
C LYS A 408 -10.69 75.08 -37.25
N MET A 409 -11.85 75.68 -37.52
CA MET A 409 -11.95 77.08 -37.98
C MET A 409 -12.31 77.99 -36.81
#